data_AF-A0A4Q9HH18-F1
#
_entry.id   AF-A0A4Q9HH18-F1
#
_cell.length_a   1.000
_cell.length_b   1.000
_cell.length_c   1.000
_cell.angle_alpha   90.00
_cell.angle_beta   90.00
_cell.angle_gamma   90.00
#
_symmetry.space_group_name_H-M   'P 1'
#
loop_
_entity.id
_entity.type
_entity.pdbx_description
1 polymer ?
#
loop_
_entity_poly.entity_id
_entity_poly.type
_entity_poly.pdbx_seq_one_letter_code
_entity_poly.pdbx_strand_id
1 'polypeptide(L)'
;MRIYSGVAASTYYILGDAYGYIRAIDNDGKTLWRHHLGSSISGMAISNDEQTLWVGSHSGMLHKLHLGEGQDSHTIRNGNHSEEFRIIFWKTESKPLFW
;
A
#
# COMPACT_ATOMS: atom_id res chain seq x y z
N MET A 1 3.58 17.06 0.98
CA MET A 1 3.46 15.64 0.58
C MET A 1 3.25 15.62 -0.93
N ARG A 2 4.03 14.84 -1.69
CA ARG A 2 3.89 14.73 -3.15
C ARG A 2 3.22 13.39 -3.47
N ILE A 3 1.98 13.46 -3.95
CA ILE A 3 1.18 12.28 -4.31
C ILE A 3 1.50 11.83 -5.73
N TYR A 4 1.61 10.52 -5.93
CA TYR A 4 1.84 9.89 -7.23
C TYR A 4 0.77 8.88 -7.63
N SER A 5 0.03 8.35 -6.66
CA SER A 5 -1.05 7.41 -6.93
C SER A 5 -2.19 7.62 -5.93
N GLY A 6 -3.41 7.30 -6.33
CA GLY A 6 -4.58 7.35 -5.48
C GLY A 6 -5.62 6.33 -5.92
N VAL A 7 -6.33 5.76 -4.95
CA VAL A 7 -7.53 4.93 -5.19
C VAL A 7 -8.67 5.43 -4.31
N ALA A 8 -9.88 5.35 -4.83
CA ALA A 8 -11.10 5.66 -4.09
C ALA A 8 -11.72 4.36 -3.55
N ALA A 9 -12.15 4.41 -2.30
CA ALA A 9 -13.02 3.44 -1.66
C ALA A 9 -14.39 4.09 -1.43
N SER A 10 -15.34 3.36 -0.85
CA SER A 10 -16.72 3.81 -0.67
C SER A 10 -16.83 5.02 0.26
N THR A 11 -15.96 5.11 1.26
CA THR A 11 -16.05 6.14 2.32
C THR A 11 -14.76 6.92 2.55
N TYR A 12 -13.68 6.57 1.84
CA TYR A 12 -12.36 7.17 2.02
C TYR A 12 -11.50 7.06 0.74
N TYR A 13 -10.36 7.75 0.73
CA TYR A 13 -9.38 7.68 -0.34
C TYR A 13 -8.04 7.19 0.21
N ILE A 14 -7.30 6.40 -0.57
CA ILE A 14 -5.95 5.98 -0.23
C ILE A 14 -4.99 6.68 -1.17
N LEU A 15 -4.03 7.42 -0.61
CA LEU A 15 -3.04 8.21 -1.35
C LEU A 15 -1.63 7.64 -1.14
N GLY A 16 -0.92 7.41 -2.24
CA GLY A 16 0.47 6.96 -2.26
C GLY A 16 1.42 8.10 -2.59
N ASP A 17 2.47 8.27 -1.79
CA ASP A 17 3.41 9.38 -1.89
C ASP A 17 4.84 8.99 -2.32
N ALA A 18 5.60 10.02 -2.69
CA ALA A 18 6.99 9.89 -3.13
C ALA A 18 7.97 9.37 -2.05
N TYR A 19 7.54 9.30 -0.79
CA TYR A 19 8.35 8.87 0.36
C TYR A 19 8.01 7.44 0.81
N GLY A 20 7.20 6.74 0.02
CA GLY A 20 6.83 5.34 0.28
C GLY A 20 5.76 5.17 1.35
N TYR A 21 4.98 6.22 1.64
CA TYR A 21 3.78 6.06 2.45
C TYR A 21 2.55 5.91 1.58
N ILE A 22 1.65 5.02 2.01
CA ILE A 22 0.23 5.08 1.68
C ILE A 22 -0.53 5.63 2.90
N ARG A 23 -1.56 6.45 2.66
CA ARG A 23 -2.40 7.05 3.71
C ARG A 23 -3.85 7.00 3.30
N ALA A 24 -4.73 6.58 4.21
CA ALA A 24 -6.16 6.79 4.03
C ALA A 24 -6.59 8.13 4.62
N ILE A 25 -7.45 8.82 3.89
CA ILE A 25 -8.12 10.04 4.32
C ILE A 25 -9.63 9.91 4.11
N ASP A 26 -10.42 10.45 5.02
CA ASP A 26 -11.88 10.57 4.82
C ASP A 26 -12.23 11.71 3.85
N ASN A 27 -13.53 11.89 3.61
CA ASN A 27 -14.06 12.94 2.74
C ASN A 27 -13.77 14.37 3.23
N ASP A 28 -13.46 14.53 4.52
CA ASP A 28 -13.08 15.81 5.13
C ASP A 28 -11.55 16.03 5.11
N GLY A 29 -10.79 15.07 4.55
CA GLY A 29 -9.34 15.11 4.45
C GLY A 29 -8.61 14.71 5.73
N LYS A 30 -9.31 14.21 6.75
CA LYS A 30 -8.70 13.73 7.99
C LYS A 30 -8.05 12.38 7.74
N THR A 31 -6.81 12.25 8.19
CA THR A 31 -6.07 10.99 8.09
C THR A 31 -6.68 9.92 8.99
N LEU A 32 -7.08 8.81 8.39
CA LEU A 32 -7.57 7.61 9.07
C LEU A 32 -6.41 6.71 9.49
N TRP A 33 -5.47 6.46 8.57
CA TRP A 33 -4.27 5.66 8.82
C TRP A 33 -3.14 5.98 7.83
N ARG A 34 -1.93 5.48 8.13
CA ARG A 34 -0.74 5.50 7.28
C ARG A 34 0.02 4.18 7.37
N HIS A 35 0.68 3.78 6.29
CA HIS A 35 1.53 2.60 6.21
C HIS A 35 2.76 2.90 5.35
N HIS A 36 3.96 2.54 5.82
CA HIS A 36 5.21 2.73 5.09
C HIS A 36 5.64 1.44 4.36
N LEU A 37 5.87 1.54 3.05
CA LEU A 37 6.24 0.44 2.16
C LEU A 37 7.67 0.56 1.59
N GLY A 38 8.45 1.55 2.05
CA GLY A 38 9.89 1.62 1.84
C GLY A 38 10.37 2.46 0.65
N SER A 39 9.57 2.62 -0.42
CA SER A 39 9.97 3.38 -1.62
C SER A 39 8.80 4.08 -2.27
N SER A 40 9.08 5.12 -3.07
CA SER A 40 8.10 5.93 -3.80
C SER A 40 7.03 5.07 -4.46
N ILE A 41 5.76 5.35 -4.15
CA ILE A 41 4.62 4.62 -4.70
C ILE A 41 4.51 4.95 -6.20
N SER A 42 4.41 3.91 -7.03
CA SER A 42 4.31 4.03 -8.48
C SER A 42 2.89 3.76 -9.00
N GLY A 43 2.10 2.96 -8.27
CA GLY A 43 0.74 2.61 -8.66
C GLY A 43 0.00 1.88 -7.55
N MET A 44 -1.33 1.93 -7.58
CA MET A 44 -2.20 1.24 -6.61
C MET A 44 -3.48 0.75 -7.30
N ALA A 45 -4.04 -0.34 -6.80
CA ALA A 45 -5.36 -0.85 -7.20
C ALA A 45 -6.06 -1.49 -6.00
N ILE A 46 -7.35 -1.23 -5.83
CA ILE A 46 -8.18 -1.79 -4.75
C ILE A 46 -9.23 -2.73 -5.35
N SER A 47 -9.54 -3.83 -4.67
CA SER A 47 -10.59 -4.77 -5.07
C SER A 47 -11.99 -4.17 -4.87
N ASN A 48 -12.98 -4.70 -5.59
CA ASN A 48 -14.38 -4.22 -5.52
C ASN A 48 -15.01 -4.34 -4.13
N ASP A 49 -14.56 -5.30 -3.32
CA ASP A 49 -14.99 -5.49 -1.93
C ASP A 49 -14.19 -4.65 -0.93
N GLU A 50 -13.23 -3.86 -1.41
CA GLU A 50 -12.36 -2.97 -0.63
C GLU A 50 -11.51 -3.67 0.44
N GLN A 51 -11.33 -4.98 0.32
CA GLN A 51 -10.56 -5.78 1.27
C GLN A 51 -9.12 -6.03 0.81
N THR A 52 -8.82 -5.91 -0.48
CA THR A 52 -7.46 -6.14 -1.02
C THR A 52 -6.93 -4.87 -1.68
N LEU A 53 -5.74 -4.44 -1.25
CA LEU A 53 -4.99 -3.34 -1.87
C LEU A 53 -3.68 -3.85 -2.43
N TRP A 54 -3.48 -3.64 -3.73
CA TRP A 54 -2.20 -3.84 -4.40
C TRP A 54 -1.44 -2.52 -4.48
N VAL A 55 -0.16 -2.54 -4.13
CA VAL A 55 0.69 -1.34 -4.14
C VAL A 55 2.03 -1.63 -4.81
N GLY A 56 2.30 -0.94 -5.91
CA GLY A 56 3.59 -0.96 -6.58
C GLY A 56 4.50 0.18 -6.09
N SER A 57 5.80 -0.08 -6.02
CA SER A 57 6.80 0.94 -5.70
C SER A 57 7.97 0.94 -6.69
N HIS A 58 8.67 2.06 -6.79
CA HIS A 58 9.83 2.21 -7.67
C HIS A 58 11.07 1.40 -7.24
N SER A 59 11.05 0.75 -6.06
CA SER A 59 12.09 -0.22 -5.69
C SER A 59 11.90 -1.60 -6.35
N GLY A 60 10.90 -1.76 -7.21
CA GLY A 60 10.59 -3.04 -7.86
C GLY A 60 9.80 -3.99 -6.97
N MET A 61 9.05 -3.46 -6.00
CA MET A 61 8.22 -4.25 -5.09
C MET A 61 6.74 -4.09 -5.43
N LEU A 62 5.99 -5.18 -5.35
CA LEU A 62 4.54 -5.21 -5.43
C LEU A 62 3.99 -5.85 -4.16
N HIS A 63 3.26 -5.08 -3.37
CA HIS A 63 2.69 -5.51 -2.09
C HIS A 63 1.22 -5.90 -2.29
N LYS A 64 0.80 -6.99 -1.63
CA LYS A 64 -0.63 -7.34 -1.48
C LYS A 64 -1.01 -7.17 -0.02
N LEU A 65 -1.91 -6.22 0.24
CA LEU A 65 -2.38 -5.90 1.59
C LEU A 65 -3.84 -6.31 1.75
N HIS A 66 -4.17 -6.97 2.85
CA HIS A 66 -5.54 -7.13 3.32
C HIS A 66 -5.92 -5.96 4.22
N LEU A 67 -7.00 -5.27 3.89
CA LEU A 67 -7.51 -4.14 4.67
C LEU A 67 -8.52 -4.64 5.72
N GLY A 68 -8.40 -4.20 6.98
CA GLY A 68 -9.33 -4.55 8.05
C GLY A 68 -8.92 -5.79 8.86
N GLU A 69 -7.93 -6.56 8.43
CA GLU A 69 -7.62 -7.90 8.95
C GLU A 69 -6.50 -7.98 10.02
N GLY A 70 -6.45 -7.04 10.96
CA GLY A 70 -5.55 -7.15 12.13
C GLY A 70 -4.21 -6.40 12.00
N GLN A 71 -3.27 -6.64 12.93
CA GLN A 71 -1.95 -6.00 12.95
C GLN A 71 -0.80 -7.00 12.94
N ASP A 72 0.08 -6.88 11.93
CA ASP A 72 1.43 -7.42 11.99
C ASP A 72 2.32 -6.54 12.87
N SER A 73 2.96 -7.15 13.87
CA SER A 73 3.75 -6.49 14.92
C SER A 73 5.04 -5.82 14.45
N HIS A 74 5.47 -6.04 13.21
CA HIS A 74 6.79 -5.63 12.71
C HIS A 74 6.75 -4.52 11.63
N THR A 75 5.63 -3.80 11.48
CA THR A 75 5.48 -2.72 10.48
C THR A 75 5.32 -1.33 11.12
N ILE A 76 5.94 -0.30 10.53
CA ILE A 76 5.76 1.11 10.95
C ILE A 76 4.45 1.63 10.34
N ARG A 77 3.35 1.46 11.07
CA ARG A 77 2.02 1.92 10.64
C ARG A 77 1.06 2.17 11.82
N ASN A 78 -0.11 2.70 11.54
CA ASN A 78 -1.21 2.84 12.52
C ASN A 78 -2.59 2.33 12.03
N GLY A 79 -2.63 1.60 10.90
CA GLY A 79 -3.85 0.96 10.38
C GLY A 79 -4.00 -0.51 10.78
N ASN A 80 -5.20 -1.08 10.59
CA ASN A 80 -5.53 -2.48 10.87
C ASN A 80 -5.56 -3.30 9.56
N HIS A 81 -4.39 -3.62 9.01
CA HIS A 81 -4.19 -4.30 7.73
C HIS A 81 -3.21 -5.50 7.89
N SER A 82 -3.07 -6.39 6.95
CA SER A 82 -1.94 -7.35 6.94
C SER A 82 -1.29 -7.30 5.58
N GLU A 83 0.01 -7.54 5.52
CA GLU A 83 0.62 -7.85 4.23
C GLU A 83 0.53 -9.36 4.05
N GLU A 84 -0.18 -9.80 3.03
CA GLU A 84 -0.31 -11.24 2.75
C GLU A 84 1.00 -11.79 2.21
N PHE A 85 1.58 -11.08 1.25
CA PHE A 85 2.91 -11.32 0.68
C PHE A 85 3.34 -10.10 -0.15
N ARG A 86 4.59 -10.11 -0.57
CA ARG A 86 5.10 -9.19 -1.60
C ARG A 86 5.84 -9.94 -2.70
N ILE A 87 5.79 -9.36 -3.88
CA ILE A 87 6.57 -9.81 -5.04
C ILE A 87 7.71 -8.82 -5.26
N ILE A 88 8.91 -9.34 -5.52
CA ILE A 88 10.08 -8.51 -5.79
C ILE A 88 10.64 -8.81 -7.18
N PHE A 89 10.77 -7.75 -7.97
CA PHE A 89 11.28 -7.75 -9.33
C PHE A 89 12.71 -7.21 -9.34
N TRP A 90 13.69 -8.10 -9.18
CA TRP A 90 15.11 -7.75 -9.30
C TRP A 90 15.68 -8.10 -10.67
N LYS A 91 16.48 -7.19 -11.23
CA LYS A 91 17.10 -7.36 -12.55
C LYS A 91 18.02 -8.58 -12.65
N THR A 92 18.60 -9.01 -11.54
CA THR A 92 19.53 -10.16 -11.48
C THR A 92 18.79 -11.49 -11.33
N GLU A 93 17.49 -11.47 -11.02
CA GLU A 93 16.69 -12.66 -10.84
C GLU A 93 16.01 -13.05 -12.15
N SER A 94 16.02 -14.35 -12.46
CA SER A 94 15.37 -14.88 -13.67
C SER A 94 13.84 -14.91 -13.59
N LYS A 95 13.29 -14.77 -12.38
CA LYS A 95 11.85 -14.77 -12.08
C LYS A 95 11.56 -13.86 -10.88
N PRO A 96 10.31 -13.38 -10.71
CA PRO A 96 9.93 -12.64 -9.52
C PRO A 96 10.08 -13.49 -8.25
N LEU A 97 10.50 -12.87 -7.16
CA LEU A 97 10.61 -13.50 -5.84
C LEU A 97 9.35 -13.24 -5.04
N PHE A 98 8.83 -14.26 -4.36
CA PHE A 98 7.69 -14.13 -3.42
C PHE A 98 8.24 -14.21 -2.00
N TRP A 99 7.85 -13.26 -1.16
CA TRP A 99 8.23 -13.17 0.24
C TRP A 99 7.00 -12.93 1.11
#